data_AF-A0A497EXM5-F1
#
_entry.id   AF-A0A497EXM5-F1
#
_cell.length_a   1.000
_cell.length_b   1.000
_cell.length_c   1.000
_cell.angle_alpha   90.00
_cell.angle_beta   90.00
_cell.angle_gamma   90.00
#
_symmetry.space_group_name_H-M   'P 1'
#
loop_
_entity.id
_entity.type
_entity.pdbx_description
1 polymer ?
#
loop_
_entity_poly.entity_id
_entity_poly.type
_entity_poly.pdbx_seq_one_letter_code
_entity_poly.pdbx_strand_id
1 'polypeptide(L)'
;MSVEKAVLSSSHLAELFNKCIETLEKEGDPIYLYDLTILLGVIAKAKDDALSYAIQPFIGMLGPELDDFFVMIRYLPQNVQGEFREAFNKVVSEVASSLKKIREELYEKSEPDHKSLLEALGSLGKTLSALYEYKDKAERHMPSYPPY
;
A
#
# COMPACT_ATOMS: atom_id res chain seq x y z
N MET A 1 23.59 -9.79 -30.24
CA MET A 1 23.02 -9.89 -28.88
C MET A 1 21.75 -9.06 -28.87
N SER A 2 20.60 -9.70 -29.03
CA SER A 2 19.30 -9.04 -28.90
C SER A 2 19.08 -8.73 -27.42
N VAL A 3 18.88 -7.45 -27.12
CA VAL A 3 18.31 -7.01 -25.84
C VAL A 3 16.87 -7.51 -25.85
N GLU A 4 16.66 -8.74 -25.39
CA GLU A 4 15.33 -9.18 -25.00
C GLU A 4 14.89 -8.22 -23.91
N LYS A 5 13.95 -7.33 -24.25
CA LYS A 5 13.14 -6.62 -23.27
C LYS A 5 12.71 -7.67 -22.25
N ALA A 6 13.22 -7.57 -21.03
CA ALA A 6 12.78 -8.42 -19.94
C ALA A 6 11.28 -8.17 -19.75
N VAL A 7 10.46 -8.99 -20.41
CA VAL A 7 9.04 -9.07 -20.14
C VAL A 7 8.99 -9.68 -18.74
N LEU A 8 8.61 -8.86 -17.75
CA LEU A 8 8.45 -9.31 -16.38
C LEU A 8 7.43 -10.46 -16.37
N SER A 9 7.90 -11.69 -16.22
CA SER A 9 7.02 -12.85 -16.16
C SER A 9 6.12 -12.76 -14.93
N SER A 10 4.95 -13.39 -14.97
CA SER A 10 4.03 -13.45 -13.83
C SER A 10 4.72 -13.93 -12.54
N SER A 11 5.65 -14.88 -12.66
CA SER A 11 6.46 -15.39 -11.55
C SER A 11 7.41 -14.34 -10.97
N HIS A 12 8.07 -13.54 -11.80
CA HIS A 12 9.00 -12.50 -11.36
C HIS A 12 8.26 -11.38 -10.61
N LEU A 13 7.11 -10.96 -11.15
CA LEU A 13 6.26 -9.96 -10.52
C LEU A 13 5.71 -10.45 -9.16
N ALA A 14 5.33 -11.73 -9.04
CA ALA A 14 4.91 -12.32 -7.77
C ALA A 14 6.04 -12.35 -6.72
N GLU A 15 7.27 -12.62 -7.15
CA GLU A 15 8.44 -12.60 -6.26
C GLU A 15 8.77 -11.19 -5.75
N LEU A 16 8.67 -10.18 -6.61
CA LEU A 16 8.79 -8.76 -6.22
C LEU A 16 7.68 -8.38 -5.24
N PHE A 17 6.47 -8.87 -5.47
CA PHE A 17 5.32 -8.64 -4.60
C PHE A 17 5.54 -9.19 -3.19
N ASN A 18 6.05 -10.42 -3.09
CA ASN A 18 6.36 -11.05 -1.80
C ASN A 18 7.47 -10.31 -1.06
N LYS A 19 8.53 -9.91 -1.76
CA LYS A 19 9.64 -9.14 -1.16
C LYS A 19 9.14 -7.82 -0.56
N CYS A 20 8.34 -7.08 -1.30
CA CYS A 20 7.82 -5.79 -0.82
C CYS A 20 6.86 -5.96 0.38
N ILE A 21 6.01 -6.99 0.39
CA ILE A 21 5.18 -7.33 1.56
C ILE A 21 6.07 -7.67 2.77
N GLU A 22 7.06 -8.54 2.59
CA GLU A 22 7.93 -8.95 3.69
C GLU A 22 8.72 -7.77 4.26
N THR A 23 9.20 -6.88 3.41
CA THR A 23 9.94 -5.69 3.86
C THR A 23 9.02 -4.71 4.58
N LEU A 24 7.80 -4.49 4.06
CA LEU A 24 6.80 -3.69 4.75
C LEU A 24 6.47 -4.26 6.14
N GLU A 25 6.30 -5.57 6.26
CA GLU A 25 5.99 -6.23 7.54
C GLU A 25 7.18 -6.22 8.53
N LYS A 26 8.43 -6.31 8.03
CA LYS A 26 9.64 -6.37 8.88
C LYS A 26 10.17 -4.99 9.28
N GLU A 27 10.21 -4.06 8.35
CA GLU A 27 10.89 -2.77 8.51
C GLU A 27 9.88 -1.65 8.79
N GLY A 28 8.60 -1.84 8.43
CA GLY A 28 7.59 -0.79 8.50
C GLY A 28 7.89 0.38 7.56
N ASP A 29 8.80 0.21 6.60
CA ASP A 29 9.19 1.24 5.64
C ASP A 29 8.23 1.21 4.43
N PRO A 30 7.41 2.25 4.25
CA PRO A 30 6.43 2.32 3.18
C PRO A 30 7.05 2.59 1.79
N ILE A 31 8.36 2.82 1.67
CA ILE A 31 9.01 3.04 0.37
C ILE A 31 8.76 1.88 -0.62
N TYR A 32 8.65 0.65 -0.12
CA TYR A 32 8.39 -0.54 -0.92
C TYR A 32 6.93 -0.66 -1.39
N LEU A 33 6.00 0.10 -0.81
CA LEU A 33 4.61 0.15 -1.27
C LEU A 33 4.49 0.85 -2.62
N TYR A 34 5.35 1.83 -2.91
CA TYR A 34 5.38 2.49 -4.22
C TYR A 34 5.70 1.51 -5.35
N ASP A 35 6.75 0.69 -5.18
CA ASP A 35 7.12 -0.30 -6.19
C ASP A 35 6.03 -1.37 -6.34
N LEU A 36 5.45 -1.80 -5.22
CA LEU A 36 4.34 -2.75 -5.19
C LEU A 36 3.09 -2.24 -5.95
N THR A 37 2.85 -0.93 -5.87
CA THR A 37 1.77 -0.24 -6.58
C THR A 37 1.90 -0.32 -8.08
N ILE A 38 3.10 -0.02 -8.57
CA ILE A 38 3.40 -0.02 -10.00
C ILE A 38 3.26 -1.45 -10.54
N LEU A 39 3.78 -2.43 -9.79
CA LEU A 39 3.67 -3.83 -10.16
C LEU A 39 2.20 -4.26 -10.30
N LEU A 40 1.33 -3.97 -9.32
CA LEU A 40 -0.10 -4.31 -9.40
C LEU A 40 -0.83 -3.65 -10.56
N GLY A 41 -0.55 -2.37 -10.83
CA GLY A 41 -1.13 -1.69 -11.97
C GLY A 41 -0.80 -2.38 -13.30
N VAL A 42 0.45 -2.85 -13.45
CA VAL A 42 0.92 -3.58 -14.64
C VAL A 42 0.25 -4.96 -14.75
N ILE A 43 0.12 -5.68 -13.64
CA ILE A 43 -0.48 -7.03 -13.61
C ILE A 43 -1.96 -6.97 -13.92
N ALA A 44 -2.68 -6.06 -13.28
CA ALA A 44 -4.09 -5.84 -13.51
C ALA A 44 -4.32 -5.55 -14.99
N LYS A 45 -3.53 -4.64 -15.58
CA LYS A 45 -3.59 -4.31 -17.00
C LYS A 45 -3.34 -5.51 -17.92
N ALA A 46 -2.40 -6.39 -17.56
CA ALA A 46 -2.10 -7.58 -18.35
C ALA A 46 -3.24 -8.62 -18.32
N LYS A 47 -4.12 -8.57 -17.32
CA LYS A 47 -5.27 -9.48 -17.16
C LYS A 47 -6.57 -8.87 -17.72
N ASP A 48 -6.86 -7.63 -17.35
CA ASP A 48 -8.05 -6.89 -17.74
C ASP A 48 -7.83 -5.38 -17.51
N ASP A 49 -7.93 -4.58 -18.57
CA ASP A 49 -7.80 -3.12 -18.50
C ASP A 49 -8.79 -2.49 -17.49
N ALA A 50 -10.00 -3.05 -17.35
CA ALA A 50 -11.00 -2.55 -16.40
C ALA A 50 -10.54 -2.73 -14.94
N LEU A 51 -9.87 -3.85 -14.63
CA LEU A 51 -9.28 -4.07 -13.31
C LEU A 51 -8.15 -3.08 -13.02
N SER A 52 -7.35 -2.73 -14.03
CA SER A 52 -6.30 -1.72 -13.88
C SER A 52 -6.87 -0.36 -13.46
N TYR A 53 -7.97 0.09 -14.10
CA TYR A 53 -8.64 1.34 -13.74
C TYR A 53 -9.25 1.31 -12.33
N ALA A 54 -9.73 0.15 -11.87
CA ALA A 54 -10.27 0.01 -10.52
C ALA A 54 -9.17 0.01 -9.44
N ILE A 55 -7.99 -0.52 -9.77
CA ILE A 55 -6.90 -0.73 -8.82
C ILE A 55 -6.01 0.51 -8.70
N GLN A 56 -5.64 1.15 -9.81
CA GLN A 56 -4.68 2.26 -9.84
C GLN A 56 -4.96 3.40 -8.85
N PRO A 57 -6.20 3.90 -8.69
CA PRO A 57 -6.46 5.04 -7.80
C PRO A 57 -6.16 4.71 -6.33
N PHE A 58 -6.57 3.54 -5.86
CA PHE A 58 -6.38 3.17 -4.45
C PHE A 58 -4.90 2.99 -4.14
N ILE A 59 -4.18 2.33 -5.03
CA ILE A 59 -2.81 1.98 -4.73
C ILE A 59 -1.87 3.18 -4.97
N GLY A 60 -2.15 4.03 -5.96
CA GLY A 60 -1.40 5.27 -6.21
C GLY A 60 -1.44 6.29 -5.06
N MET A 61 -2.48 6.24 -4.21
CA MET A 61 -2.59 7.11 -3.04
C MET A 61 -2.00 6.48 -1.77
N LEU A 62 -2.09 5.16 -1.62
CA LEU A 62 -1.75 4.49 -0.36
C LEU A 62 -0.26 4.57 0.03
N GLY A 63 0.64 4.43 -0.94
CA GLY A 63 2.09 4.54 -0.72
C GLY A 63 2.51 5.91 -0.15
N PRO A 64 2.21 7.03 -0.84
CA PRO A 64 2.50 8.37 -0.35
C PRO A 64 1.93 8.65 1.03
N GLU A 65 0.67 8.29 1.26
CA GLU A 65 -0.02 8.60 2.51
C GLU A 65 0.56 7.87 3.72
N LEU A 66 1.03 6.63 3.52
CA LEU A 66 1.71 5.85 4.55
C LEU A 66 3.09 6.41 4.85
N ASP A 67 3.85 6.83 3.83
CA ASP A 67 5.15 7.49 4.02
C ASP A 67 5.00 8.79 4.81
N ASP A 68 4.07 9.65 4.40
CA ASP A 68 3.76 10.87 5.11
C ASP A 68 3.41 10.62 6.58
N PHE A 69 2.56 9.64 6.86
CA PHE A 69 2.16 9.34 8.23
C PHE A 69 3.34 8.78 9.05
N PHE A 70 4.16 7.92 8.46
CA PHE A 70 5.36 7.39 9.10
C PHE A 70 6.37 8.50 9.45
N VAL A 71 6.57 9.44 8.54
CA VAL A 71 7.40 10.63 8.75
C VAL A 71 6.81 11.49 9.86
N MET A 72 5.51 11.77 9.82
CA MET A 72 4.83 12.59 10.83
C MET A 72 5.00 12.04 12.25
N ILE A 73 4.92 10.72 12.44
CA ILE A 73 5.12 10.07 13.75
C ILE A 73 6.47 10.45 14.38
N ARG A 74 7.52 10.65 13.58
CA ARG A 74 8.86 11.03 14.09
C ARG A 74 8.90 12.44 14.69
N TYR A 75 7.99 13.31 14.26
CA TYR A 75 7.89 14.70 14.69
C TYR A 75 6.87 14.92 15.81
N LEU A 76 6.08 13.89 16.16
CA LEU A 76 5.14 13.96 17.27
C LEU A 76 5.85 14.00 18.63
N PRO A 77 5.23 14.58 19.67
CA PRO A 77 5.73 14.51 21.03
C PRO A 77 5.91 13.07 21.52
N GLN A 78 7.03 12.77 22.21
CA GLN A 78 7.38 11.40 22.65
C GLN A 78 6.27 10.70 23.45
N ASN A 79 5.47 11.45 24.20
CA ASN A 79 4.39 10.93 25.03
C ASN A 79 3.17 10.43 24.23
N VAL A 80 3.06 10.76 22.93
CA VAL A 80 1.99 10.26 22.04
C VAL A 80 2.53 9.40 20.89
N GLN A 81 3.83 9.42 20.61
CA GLN A 81 4.43 8.64 19.51
C GLN A 81 4.09 7.15 19.53
N GLY A 82 3.99 6.53 20.72
CA GLY A 82 3.66 5.12 20.87
C GLY A 82 2.28 4.77 20.28
N GLU A 83 1.25 5.55 20.61
CA GLU A 83 -0.12 5.36 20.12
C GLU A 83 -0.18 5.44 18.59
N PHE A 84 0.43 6.47 18.01
CA PHE A 84 0.41 6.65 16.55
C PHE A 84 1.27 5.60 15.82
N ARG A 85 2.33 5.08 16.44
CA ARG A 85 3.10 3.96 15.90
C ARG A 85 2.31 2.65 15.91
N GLU A 86 1.54 2.38 16.96
CA GLU A 86 0.62 1.24 16.99
C GLU A 86 -0.47 1.36 15.92
N ALA A 87 -1.05 2.55 15.76
CA ALA A 87 -2.01 2.84 14.70
C ALA A 87 -1.42 2.61 13.31
N PHE A 88 -0.21 3.12 13.06
CA PHE A 88 0.52 2.90 11.80
C PHE A 88 0.73 1.41 11.51
N ASN A 89 1.23 0.64 12.48
CA ASN A 89 1.45 -0.79 12.30
C ASN A 89 0.15 -1.54 11.97
N LYS A 90 -0.97 -1.14 12.56
CA LYS A 90 -2.29 -1.70 12.25
C LYS A 90 -2.70 -1.41 10.81
N VAL A 91 -2.58 -0.15 10.37
CA VAL A 91 -2.88 0.26 8.98
C VAL A 91 -2.01 -0.53 8.01
N VAL A 92 -0.71 -0.62 8.27
CA VAL A 92 0.24 -1.39 7.44
C VAL A 92 -0.18 -2.87 7.33
N SER A 93 -0.57 -3.50 8.44
CA SER A 93 -1.02 -4.90 8.43
C SER A 93 -2.30 -5.11 7.61
N GLU A 94 -3.27 -4.20 7.72
CA GLU A 94 -4.52 -4.25 6.95
C GLU A 94 -4.27 -4.05 5.44
N VAL A 95 -3.37 -3.12 5.09
CA VAL A 95 -2.94 -2.89 3.71
C VAL A 95 -2.26 -4.13 3.15
N ALA A 96 -1.30 -4.71 3.87
CA ALA A 96 -0.62 -5.94 3.48
C ALA A 96 -1.60 -7.10 3.27
N SER A 97 -2.58 -7.28 4.16
CA SER A 97 -3.61 -8.31 4.02
C SER A 97 -4.47 -8.14 2.76
N SER A 98 -4.89 -6.91 2.48
CA SER A 98 -5.70 -6.61 1.30
C SER A 98 -4.91 -6.81 0.00
N LEU A 99 -3.63 -6.42 -0.01
CA LEU A 99 -2.71 -6.63 -1.13
C LEU A 99 -2.46 -8.11 -1.39
N LYS A 100 -2.33 -8.94 -0.34
CA LYS A 100 -2.23 -10.41 -0.46
C LYS A 100 -3.46 -10.98 -1.18
N LYS A 101 -4.66 -10.56 -0.81
CA LYS A 101 -5.91 -11.00 -1.47
C LYS A 101 -5.97 -10.58 -2.94
N ILE A 102 -5.62 -9.33 -3.25
CA ILE A 102 -5.57 -8.85 -4.64
C ILE A 102 -4.57 -9.68 -5.46
N ARG A 103 -3.40 -9.99 -4.89
CA ARG A 103 -2.42 -10.87 -5.54
C ARG A 103 -3.01 -12.25 -5.80
N GLU A 104 -3.57 -12.91 -4.79
CA GLU A 104 -4.15 -14.25 -4.90
C GLU A 104 -5.19 -14.31 -6.04
N GLU A 105 -6.11 -13.34 -6.09
CA GLU A 105 -7.11 -13.26 -7.16
C GLU A 105 -6.51 -13.05 -8.55
N LEU A 106 -5.50 -12.19 -8.68
CA LEU A 106 -4.90 -11.87 -9.99
C LEU A 106 -3.92 -12.94 -10.49
N TYR A 107 -3.27 -13.68 -9.59
CA TYR A 107 -2.17 -14.59 -9.92
C TYR A 107 -2.47 -16.06 -9.76
N GLU A 108 -3.07 -16.44 -8.64
CA GLU A 108 -3.20 -17.84 -8.26
C GLU A 108 -4.42 -18.47 -8.94
N LYS A 109 -5.32 -17.63 -9.47
CA LYS A 109 -6.50 -18.05 -10.20
C LYS A 109 -6.34 -17.84 -11.71
N SER A 110 -6.86 -18.82 -12.45
CA SER A 110 -6.99 -18.74 -13.92
C SER A 110 -7.98 -17.64 -14.33
N GLU A 111 -9.06 -17.47 -13.57
CA GLU A 111 -10.04 -16.40 -13.71
C GLU A 111 -10.22 -15.69 -12.36
N PRO A 112 -9.95 -14.38 -12.26
CA PRO A 112 -10.13 -13.63 -11.01
C PRO A 112 -11.61 -13.51 -10.63
N ASP A 113 -11.94 -13.60 -9.34
CA ASP A 113 -13.28 -13.22 -8.88
C ASP A 113 -13.34 -11.71 -8.67
N HIS A 114 -14.07 -11.04 -9.57
CA HIS A 114 -14.26 -9.59 -9.52
C HIS A 114 -14.91 -9.12 -8.22
N LYS A 115 -15.77 -9.94 -7.58
CA LYS A 115 -16.37 -9.56 -6.30
C LYS A 115 -15.32 -9.54 -5.20
N SER A 116 -14.51 -10.60 -5.08
CA SER A 116 -13.42 -10.69 -4.12
C SER A 116 -12.38 -9.57 -4.32
N LEU A 117 -12.06 -9.21 -5.57
CA LEU A 117 -11.21 -8.06 -5.88
C LEU A 117 -11.81 -6.73 -5.41
N LEU A 118 -13.09 -6.49 -5.68
CA LEU A 118 -13.77 -5.27 -5.23
C LEU A 118 -13.87 -5.19 -3.70
N GLU A 119 -14.06 -6.31 -3.01
CA GLU A 119 -14.05 -6.37 -1.55
C GLU A 119 -12.66 -6.04 -0.97
N ALA A 120 -11.60 -6.55 -1.58
CA ALA A 120 -10.23 -6.25 -1.18
C ALA A 120 -9.88 -4.77 -1.44
N LEU A 121 -10.28 -4.21 -2.59
CA LEU A 121 -10.12 -2.79 -2.89
C LEU A 121 -10.95 -1.89 -1.96
N GLY A 122 -12.18 -2.30 -1.65
CA GLY A 122 -13.01 -1.61 -0.67
C GLY A 122 -12.39 -1.61 0.73
N SER A 123 -11.65 -2.66 1.07
CA SER A 123 -10.90 -2.74 2.33
C SER A 123 -9.72 -1.77 2.32
N LEU A 124 -8.94 -1.71 1.23
CA LEU A 124 -7.90 -0.68 1.05
C LEU A 124 -8.43 0.74 1.17
N GLY A 125 -9.58 1.05 0.54
CA GLY A 125 -10.20 2.37 0.64
C GLY A 125 -10.62 2.75 2.07
N LYS A 126 -11.13 1.79 2.85
CA LYS A 126 -11.44 2.00 4.27
C LYS A 126 -10.19 2.24 5.10
N THR A 127 -9.14 1.47 4.86
CA THR A 127 -7.86 1.62 5.57
C THR A 127 -7.19 2.96 5.23
N LEU A 128 -7.27 3.42 3.97
CA LEU A 128 -6.83 4.76 3.57
C LEU A 128 -7.65 5.87 4.27
N SER A 129 -8.96 5.69 4.38
CA SER A 129 -9.81 6.64 5.11
C SER A 129 -9.43 6.72 6.60
N ALA A 130 -9.18 5.57 7.23
CA ALA A 130 -8.72 5.51 8.61
C ALA A 130 -7.34 6.15 8.79
N LEU A 131 -6.44 5.99 7.81
CA LEU A 131 -5.14 6.64 7.79
C LEU A 131 -5.27 8.17 7.79
N TYR A 132 -6.16 8.74 6.98
CA TYR A 132 -6.44 10.18 7.02
C TYR A 132 -6.95 10.64 8.39
N GLU A 133 -7.84 9.89 9.03
CA GLU A 133 -8.30 10.22 10.38
C GLU A 133 -7.17 10.21 11.41
N TYR A 134 -6.21 9.27 11.29
CA TYR A 134 -5.04 9.27 12.15
C TYR A 134 -4.10 10.43 11.85
N LYS A 135 -3.95 10.82 10.58
CA LYS A 135 -3.17 11.99 10.18
C LYS A 135 -3.75 13.27 10.79
N ASP A 136 -5.06 13.50 10.62
CA ASP A 136 -5.78 14.63 11.21
C ASP A 136 -5.64 14.70 12.74
N LYS A 137 -5.61 13.54 13.42
CA LYS A 137 -5.38 13.47 14.87
C LYS A 137 -3.94 13.82 15.21
N ALA A 138 -2.97 13.25 14.51
CA ALA A 138 -1.55 13.51 14.73
C ALA A 138 -1.21 14.99 14.52
N GLU A 139 -1.77 15.64 13.49
CA GLU A 139 -1.59 17.08 13.24
C GLU A 139 -2.02 17.95 14.43
N ARG A 140 -3.05 17.57 15.18
CA ARG A 140 -3.48 18.29 16.39
C ARG A 140 -2.48 18.19 17.54
N HIS A 141 -1.58 17.20 17.50
CA HIS A 141 -0.49 17.03 18.45
C HIS A 141 0.83 17.62 17.98
N MET A 142 0.92 18.06 16.72
CA MET A 142 2.12 18.70 16.20
C MET A 142 2.33 20.04 16.91
N PRO A 143 3.56 20.36 17.35
CA PRO A 143 3.84 21.66 17.91
C PRO A 143 3.53 22.74 16.86
N SER A 144 2.85 23.81 17.29
CA SER A 144 2.63 24.97 16.45
C SER A 144 3.99 25.57 16.06
N TYR A 145 4.23 25.76 14.77
CA TYR A 145 5.36 26.56 14.33
C TYR A 145 5.23 27.95 14.97
N PRO A 146 6.30 28.52 15.56
CA PRO A 146 6.25 29.91 15.98
C PRO A 146 5.97 30.77 14.74
N PRO A 147 5.05 31.75 14.82
CA PRO A 147 4.90 32.72 13.75
C PRO A 147 6.24 33.45 13.58
N TYR A 148 6.73 33.50 12.33
CA TYR A 148 7.92 34.26 11.95
C TYR A 148 7.77 35.75 12.25
#